data_AF-A0A9W9CAK5-F1
#
_entry.id   AF-A0A9W9CAK5-F1
#
_cell.length_a   1.000
_cell.length_b   1.000
_cell.length_c   1.000
_cell.angle_alpha   90.00
_cell.angle_beta   90.00
_cell.angle_gamma   90.00
#
_symmetry.space_group_name_H-M   'P 1'
#
loop_
_entity.id
_entity.type
_entity.pdbx_description
1 polymer ?
#
loop_
_entity_poly.entity_id
_entity_poly.type
_entity_poly.pdbx_seq_one_letter_code
_entity_poly.pdbx_strand_id
1 'polypeptide(L)'
;MTGVVKSDRCGTCRDRKVKCDEVKPVCGPCQKGKRICKAPISKVKFARPKGISADVVHESEGLIEPLSQMSIVRSISTTEGGSFQTMRIGRRRRAPEGKANPDADDHLPRLRRPPPTLVQPLQLALLESFRLAHAGLRLSVLTGFMEEVPRMLGHSTAFDDAIACLVNCHGLILHGQRPAGNRKQGNLYAKALLSLQAALTDPVESYSDLTLGAVTILGNVEVYGGGSRVPQNVQHAGGACKLIEMRGPYRVKSNFAKILYMTQRAQGVTVAMLRNEETFFNEPEWRQISFTDIYDRDTDFLIDEALREFTALPSLLVKIRAFYYSPDETKSYAIYLETLRLRDSLSLVADFVDQRLRNGFDIVEGPPILGDAILSTTYQFSAIQLSHLCTFYWGLSIIINTIIARFLPANTPPSTLNGLQDECLLARQRILMSCEYAQQFRPFGTMYLAGPLMMAYDGATTEEKTWIMHQLWQIGELMADVEDVWSPVSLKYASKFFFGEPIVLPWGQASSGPFDMRGETFLERAREQIERLSIDEQVASWEGRNA
;
A
#
# COMPACT_ATOMS: atom_id res chain seq x y z
N MET A 1 44.69 20.94 -23.82
CA MET A 1 44.12 21.02 -25.19
C MET A 1 43.84 19.62 -25.70
N THR A 2 42.58 19.20 -25.71
CA THR A 2 42.13 17.92 -26.27
C THR A 2 41.75 18.13 -27.73
N GLY A 3 42.63 17.76 -28.65
CA GLY A 3 42.32 17.74 -30.08
C GLY A 3 41.36 16.60 -30.40
N VAL A 4 40.12 16.90 -30.76
CA VAL A 4 39.18 15.91 -31.30
C VAL A 4 39.72 15.45 -32.66
N VAL A 5 40.01 14.16 -32.79
CA VAL A 5 40.42 13.57 -34.08
C VAL A 5 39.21 13.57 -35.02
N LYS A 6 39.20 14.46 -36.02
CA LYS A 6 38.06 14.66 -36.94
C LYS A 6 37.99 13.66 -38.10
N SER A 7 38.99 12.80 -38.32
CA SER A 7 39.05 11.95 -39.52
C SER A 7 38.74 10.47 -39.24
N ASP A 8 37.89 9.86 -40.05
CA ASP A 8 37.50 8.43 -39.97
C ASP A 8 38.42 7.53 -40.82
N ARG A 9 39.70 7.92 -40.98
CA ARG A 9 40.70 7.14 -41.72
C ARG A 9 40.87 5.73 -41.13
N CYS A 10 40.98 4.74 -42.00
CA CYS A 10 41.22 3.36 -41.60
C CYS A 10 42.59 3.22 -40.89
N GLY A 11 42.70 2.24 -39.98
CA GLY A 11 43.93 2.00 -39.22
C GLY A 11 45.15 1.75 -40.13
N THR A 12 44.96 1.01 -41.22
CA THR A 12 46.04 0.64 -42.15
C THR A 12 46.63 1.85 -42.89
N CYS A 13 45.80 2.78 -43.37
CA CYS A 13 46.30 4.00 -44.01
C CYS A 13 46.92 4.96 -43.00
N ARG A 14 46.40 4.99 -41.76
CA ARG A 14 46.95 5.78 -40.67
C ARG A 14 48.35 5.31 -40.27
N ASP A 15 48.52 4.00 -40.07
CA ASP A 15 49.80 3.38 -39.73
C ASP A 15 50.85 3.65 -40.82
N ARG A 16 50.41 3.64 -42.09
CA ARG A 16 51.26 3.91 -43.25
C ARG A 16 51.45 5.39 -43.56
N LYS A 17 50.83 6.29 -42.80
CA LYS A 17 50.85 7.75 -43.01
C LYS A 17 50.49 8.17 -44.45
N VAL A 18 49.56 7.46 -45.09
CA VAL A 18 49.05 7.78 -46.44
C VAL A 18 47.61 8.34 -46.36
N LYS A 19 47.20 9.12 -47.37
CA LYS A 19 45.84 9.65 -47.45
C LYS A 19 44.84 8.48 -47.61
N CYS A 20 43.83 8.44 -46.74
CA CYS A 20 42.71 7.52 -46.82
C CYS A 20 41.55 8.26 -47.49
N ASP A 21 40.85 7.59 -48.41
CA ASP A 21 39.64 8.08 -49.06
C ASP A 21 38.36 7.79 -48.24
N GLU A 22 38.49 7.08 -47.11
CA GLU A 22 37.44 6.81 -46.10
C GLU A 22 36.24 5.98 -46.63
N VAL A 23 36.37 5.41 -47.83
CA VAL A 23 35.38 4.50 -48.43
C VAL A 23 35.34 3.17 -47.66
N LYS A 24 34.13 2.70 -47.35
CA LYS A 24 33.85 1.42 -46.66
C LYS A 24 33.23 0.41 -47.65
N PRO A 25 33.50 -0.90 -47.51
CA PRO A 25 34.20 -1.58 -46.40
C PRO A 25 35.74 -1.56 -46.50
N VAL A 26 36.31 -1.27 -47.67
CA VAL A 26 37.77 -1.24 -47.91
C VAL A 26 38.11 0.06 -48.64
N CYS A 27 39.03 0.84 -48.09
CA CYS A 27 39.50 2.09 -48.70
C CYS A 27 40.34 1.81 -49.97
N GLY A 28 40.28 2.69 -50.97
CA GLY A 28 40.96 2.52 -52.27
C GLY A 28 42.48 2.29 -52.18
N PRO A 29 43.22 2.98 -51.29
CA PRO A 29 44.65 2.70 -51.08
C PRO A 29 44.94 1.31 -50.50
N CYS A 30 44.06 0.75 -49.67
CA CYS A 30 44.20 -0.61 -49.16
C CYS A 30 43.82 -1.65 -50.22
N GLN A 31 42.80 -1.37 -51.03
CA GLN A 31 42.39 -2.23 -52.13
C GLN A 31 43.48 -2.34 -53.19
N LYS A 32 44.00 -1.21 -53.70
CA LYS A 32 45.13 -1.17 -54.65
C LYS A 32 46.38 -1.84 -54.09
N GLY A 33 46.56 -1.73 -52.77
CA GLY A 33 47.66 -2.34 -52.06
C GLY A 33 47.53 -3.82 -51.75
N LYS A 34 46.36 -4.44 -52.03
CA LYS A 34 45.99 -5.78 -51.54
C LYS A 34 46.25 -5.95 -50.03
N ARG A 35 45.88 -4.95 -49.22
CA ARG A 35 46.08 -4.94 -47.75
C ARG A 35 44.75 -5.02 -47.02
N ILE A 36 44.78 -5.63 -45.84
CA ILE A 36 43.64 -5.66 -44.91
C ILE A 36 43.35 -4.23 -44.44
N CYS A 37 42.13 -3.76 -44.64
CA CYS A 37 41.68 -2.41 -44.23
C CYS A 37 41.15 -2.46 -42.79
N LYS A 38 41.99 -2.10 -41.82
CA LYS A 38 41.63 -2.10 -40.40
C LYS A 38 40.62 -1.00 -40.08
N ALA A 39 39.66 -1.28 -39.21
CA ALA A 39 38.67 -0.30 -38.76
C ALA A 39 39.34 0.98 -38.20
N PRO A 40 38.69 2.16 -38.31
CA PRO A 40 39.19 3.39 -37.71
C PRO A 40 39.36 3.22 -36.20
N ILE A 41 40.46 3.76 -35.67
CA ILE A 41 40.74 3.70 -34.22
C ILE A 41 39.80 4.67 -33.50
N SER A 42 39.12 4.16 -32.47
CA SER A 42 38.15 4.89 -31.62
C SER A 42 38.56 6.34 -31.33
N LYS A 43 37.58 7.25 -31.40
CA LYS A 43 37.73 8.70 -31.16
C LYS A 43 38.10 9.05 -29.72
N VAL A 44 38.19 8.06 -28.83
CA VAL A 44 38.51 8.26 -27.41
C VAL A 44 39.91 7.74 -27.13
N LYS A 45 40.87 8.67 -26.94
CA LYS A 45 42.20 8.36 -26.45
C LYS A 45 42.22 8.61 -24.95
N PHE A 46 42.23 7.56 -24.13
CA PHE A 46 42.54 7.70 -22.71
C PHE A 46 44.00 8.14 -22.59
N ALA A 47 44.22 9.39 -22.18
CA ALA A 47 45.55 9.90 -21.94
C ALA A 47 46.11 9.24 -20.67
N ARG A 48 47.34 8.72 -20.76
CA ARG A 48 48.12 8.42 -19.55
C ARG A 48 48.34 9.73 -18.78
N PRO A 49 48.24 9.74 -17.44
CA PRO A 49 48.57 10.93 -16.65
C PRO A 49 49.99 11.39 -16.99
N LYS A 50 50.19 12.69 -17.20
CA LYS A 50 51.55 13.24 -17.37
C LYS A 50 52.32 13.03 -16.08
N GLY A 51 53.44 12.32 -16.14
CA GLY A 51 54.32 12.12 -14.99
C GLY A 51 55.22 10.89 -14.99
N ILE A 52 55.33 10.12 -16.09
CA ILE A 52 56.27 9.00 -16.15
C ILE A 52 57.12 9.15 -17.40
N SER A 53 58.40 9.43 -17.19
CA SER A 53 59.43 9.46 -18.23
C SER A 53 59.51 8.09 -18.91
N ALA A 54 59.70 8.12 -20.23
CA ALA A 54 59.91 6.94 -21.03
C ALA A 54 61.40 6.58 -21.00
N ASP A 55 61.86 5.98 -19.91
CA ASP A 55 63.07 5.17 -19.90
C ASP A 55 62.92 4.12 -18.79
N VAL A 56 63.43 2.92 -19.06
CA VAL A 56 63.34 1.66 -18.28
C VAL A 56 62.28 0.69 -18.84
N VAL A 57 62.60 0.18 -20.02
CA VAL A 57 62.42 -1.24 -20.31
C VAL A 57 63.67 -1.93 -19.79
N HIS A 58 63.60 -2.56 -18.63
CA HIS A 58 64.31 -3.80 -18.34
C HIS A 58 63.69 -4.49 -17.14
N GLU A 59 63.59 -5.81 -17.26
CA GLU A 59 63.13 -6.76 -16.27
C GLU A 59 63.71 -6.46 -14.88
N SER A 60 62.83 -6.35 -13.88
CA SER A 60 63.17 -6.75 -12.53
C SER A 60 61.90 -7.12 -11.79
N GLU A 61 61.83 -8.39 -11.42
CA GLU A 61 60.90 -8.97 -10.47
C GLU A 61 60.84 -8.14 -9.18
N GLY A 62 59.66 -8.09 -8.56
CA GLY A 62 59.50 -7.68 -7.17
C GLY A 62 59.01 -6.25 -6.94
N LEU A 63 58.06 -6.14 -6.01
CA LEU A 63 57.59 -4.92 -5.34
C LEU A 63 56.53 -4.10 -6.07
N ILE A 64 55.39 -4.74 -6.33
CA ILE A 64 54.10 -4.10 -6.03
C ILE A 64 53.73 -4.59 -4.63
N GLU A 65 53.86 -3.75 -3.60
CA GLU A 65 53.17 -4.00 -2.34
C GLU A 65 51.66 -3.89 -2.61
N PRO A 66 50.89 -4.98 -2.49
CA PRO A 66 49.44 -4.90 -2.59
C PRO A 66 48.94 -4.17 -1.34
N LEU A 67 47.94 -3.31 -1.51
CA LEU A 67 47.11 -2.84 -0.40
C LEU A 67 46.73 -4.06 0.47
N SER A 68 47.19 -4.08 1.71
CA SER A 68 47.17 -5.23 2.63
C SER A 68 45.77 -5.69 3.08
N GLN A 69 44.71 -5.28 2.38
CA GLN A 69 43.32 -5.47 2.79
C GLN A 69 42.45 -6.24 1.79
N MET A 70 42.88 -6.38 0.54
CA MET A 70 42.17 -7.21 -0.45
C MET A 70 43.17 -7.75 -1.49
N SER A 71 43.31 -9.07 -1.54
CA SER A 71 44.06 -9.73 -2.61
C SER A 71 43.14 -10.63 -3.44
N ILE A 72 43.25 -10.50 -4.76
CA ILE A 72 42.64 -11.45 -5.69
C ILE A 72 43.48 -12.73 -5.61
N VAL A 73 42.91 -13.78 -5.05
CA VAL A 73 43.59 -15.07 -4.85
C VAL A 73 43.56 -15.88 -6.14
N ARG A 74 42.46 -15.76 -6.91
CA ARG A 74 42.27 -16.52 -8.14
C ARG A 74 41.37 -15.77 -9.10
N SER A 75 41.71 -15.81 -10.38
CA SER A 75 40.87 -15.33 -11.48
C SER A 75 40.73 -16.44 -12.51
N ILE A 76 39.49 -16.76 -12.89
CA ILE A 76 39.18 -17.76 -13.92
C ILE A 76 38.29 -17.08 -14.96
N SER A 77 38.70 -17.13 -16.22
CA SER A 77 37.90 -16.60 -17.34
C SER A 77 37.27 -17.75 -18.11
N THR A 78 36.02 -17.59 -18.52
CA THR A 78 35.32 -18.53 -19.40
C THR A 78 35.54 -18.12 -20.86
N THR A 79 35.43 -19.10 -21.76
CA THR A 79 35.56 -18.89 -23.22
C THR A 79 34.45 -18.03 -23.82
N GLU A 80 33.35 -17.81 -23.08
CA GLU A 80 32.23 -16.94 -23.46
C GLU A 80 32.36 -15.51 -22.91
N GLY A 81 33.52 -15.16 -22.34
CA GLY A 81 33.84 -13.79 -21.93
C GLY A 81 33.42 -13.41 -20.51
N GLY A 82 32.95 -14.38 -19.70
CA GLY A 82 32.75 -14.19 -18.27
C GLY A 82 34.07 -14.32 -17.49
N SER A 83 34.26 -13.56 -16.42
CA SER A 83 35.40 -13.74 -15.50
C SER A 83 34.93 -13.84 -14.06
N PHE A 84 35.40 -14.86 -13.36
CA PHE A 84 35.16 -15.08 -11.93
C PHE A 84 36.43 -14.80 -11.15
N GLN A 85 36.33 -13.93 -10.14
CA GLN A 85 37.44 -13.60 -9.26
C GLN A 85 37.13 -14.01 -7.82
N THR A 86 38.06 -14.74 -7.19
CA THR A 86 38.01 -15.10 -5.78
C THR A 86 38.92 -14.15 -5.00
N MET A 87 38.36 -13.41 -4.05
CA MET A 87 39.08 -12.41 -3.26
C MET A 87 39.22 -12.85 -1.79
N ARG A 88 40.35 -12.54 -1.17
CA ARG A 88 40.59 -12.70 0.27
C ARG A 88 40.60 -11.34 0.94
N ILE A 89 39.76 -11.18 1.96
CA ILE A 89 39.63 -9.95 2.75
C ILE A 89 40.20 -10.23 4.15
N GLY A 90 41.25 -9.52 4.55
CA GLY A 90 41.87 -9.68 5.88
C GLY A 90 41.11 -8.90 6.96
N ARG A 91 40.82 -9.53 8.11
CA ARG A 91 40.30 -8.80 9.30
C ARG A 91 41.44 -8.06 10.01
N ARG A 92 41.19 -6.81 10.41
CA ARG A 92 42.09 -5.94 11.21
C ARG A 92 42.65 -6.69 12.43
N ARG A 93 43.98 -6.74 12.60
CA ARG A 93 44.61 -6.87 13.92
C ARG A 93 44.72 -5.46 14.54
N ARG A 94 44.41 -5.33 15.84
CA ARG A 94 44.66 -4.08 16.60
C ARG A 94 46.15 -3.73 16.46
N ALA A 95 46.44 -2.47 16.15
CA ALA A 95 47.81 -1.97 16.07
C ALA A 95 48.45 -1.94 17.47
N PRO A 96 49.76 -2.24 17.62
CA PRO A 96 50.49 -1.96 18.86
C PRO A 96 50.67 -0.44 19.00
N GLU A 97 50.61 0.05 20.22
CA GLU A 97 50.86 1.46 20.57
C GLU A 97 52.28 1.86 20.19
N GLY A 98 52.41 2.68 19.14
CA GLY A 98 53.65 3.30 18.71
C GLY A 98 53.33 4.69 18.16
N LYS A 99 54.05 5.71 18.65
CA LYS A 99 53.82 7.14 18.41
C LYS A 99 53.62 7.44 16.92
N ALA A 100 52.43 7.94 16.56
CA ALA A 100 52.08 8.32 15.21
C ALA A 100 52.83 9.60 14.79
N ASN A 101 53.43 9.58 13.61
CA ASN A 101 53.93 10.77 12.92
C ASN A 101 52.75 11.43 12.19
N PRO A 102 52.35 12.68 12.51
CA PRO A 102 51.08 13.25 12.07
C PRO A 102 50.98 13.57 10.57
N ASP A 103 52.10 13.55 9.83
CA ASP A 103 52.13 13.98 8.43
C ASP A 103 51.98 12.84 7.39
N ALA A 104 51.86 11.59 7.82
CA ALA A 104 51.78 10.44 6.89
C ALA A 104 50.37 10.15 6.34
N ASP A 105 49.32 10.73 6.94
CA ASP A 105 47.92 10.45 6.59
C ASP A 105 47.32 11.41 5.52
N ASP A 106 48.09 12.41 5.07
CA ASP A 106 47.57 13.47 4.16
C ASP A 106 47.68 13.13 2.66
N HIS A 107 48.18 11.94 2.32
CA HIS A 107 48.43 11.53 0.92
C HIS A 107 47.64 10.29 0.44
N LEU A 108 46.77 9.74 1.27
CA LEU A 108 45.80 8.76 0.76
C LEU A 108 44.73 9.51 -0.06
N PRO A 109 44.48 9.13 -1.33
CA PRO A 109 43.31 9.65 -2.03
C PRO A 109 42.10 9.20 -1.23
N ARG A 110 41.52 10.13 -0.45
CA ARG A 110 40.23 9.92 0.19
C ARG A 110 39.31 9.51 -0.93
N LEU A 111 38.93 8.23 -0.98
CA LEU A 111 37.83 7.77 -1.80
C LEU A 111 36.62 8.58 -1.33
N ARG A 112 36.40 9.72 -1.98
CA ARG A 112 35.17 10.49 -1.80
C ARG A 112 34.10 9.52 -2.26
N ARG A 113 33.33 9.02 -1.30
CA ARG A 113 32.07 8.38 -1.61
C ARG A 113 31.37 9.36 -2.57
N PRO A 114 30.90 8.91 -3.74
CA PRO A 114 30.09 9.78 -4.58
C PRO A 114 28.99 10.36 -3.67
N PRO A 115 28.72 11.68 -3.76
CA PRO A 115 27.68 12.27 -2.92
C PRO A 115 26.42 11.43 -3.10
N PRO A 116 25.71 11.10 -2.01
CA PRO A 116 24.51 10.30 -2.13
C PRO A 116 23.58 10.97 -3.15
N THR A 117 22.98 10.18 -4.05
CA THR A 117 21.88 10.70 -4.86
C THR A 117 20.81 11.23 -3.89
N LEU A 118 20.03 12.24 -4.31
CA LEU A 118 18.99 12.84 -3.46
C LEU A 118 18.02 11.82 -2.84
N VAL A 119 17.94 10.63 -3.45
CA VAL A 119 17.08 9.50 -3.09
C VAL A 119 17.68 8.54 -2.05
N GLN A 120 19.01 8.43 -1.98
CA GLN A 120 19.68 7.45 -1.10
C GLN A 120 19.33 7.59 0.39
N PRO A 121 19.25 8.80 0.98
CA PRO A 121 18.84 8.96 2.37
C PRO A 121 17.41 8.45 2.62
N LEU A 122 16.51 8.65 1.66
CA LEU A 122 15.12 8.20 1.77
C LEU A 122 15.02 6.67 1.68
N GLN A 123 15.78 6.05 0.77
CA GLN A 123 15.89 4.59 0.68
C GLN A 123 16.39 3.98 1.99
N LEU A 124 17.43 4.56 2.60
CA LEU A 124 17.98 4.09 3.86
C LEU A 124 16.97 4.21 5.01
N ALA A 125 16.33 5.37 5.16
CA ALA A 125 15.31 5.59 6.19
C ALA A 125 14.15 4.59 6.07
N LEU A 126 13.74 4.29 4.83
CA LEU A 126 12.69 3.31 4.57
C LEU A 126 13.15 1.88 4.93
N LEU A 127 14.36 1.47 4.57
CA LEU A 127 14.89 0.14 4.94
C LEU A 127 15.05 -0.01 6.46
N GLU A 128 15.41 1.05 7.17
CA GLU A 128 15.46 1.07 8.63
C GLU A 128 14.06 0.90 9.25
N SER A 129 13.05 1.55 8.66
CA SER A 129 11.65 1.43 9.11
C SER A 129 11.09 0.00 9.04
N PHE A 130 11.64 -0.86 8.19
CA PHE A 130 11.21 -2.27 8.05
C PHE A 130 11.83 -3.19 9.09
N ARG A 131 12.90 -2.77 9.78
CA ARG A 131 13.70 -3.62 10.67
C ARG A 131 13.46 -3.36 12.16
N LEU A 132 12.35 -2.72 12.50
CA LEU A 132 12.00 -2.40 13.88
C LEU A 132 11.65 -3.67 14.68
N ALA A 133 11.95 -3.67 15.97
CA ALA A 133 11.67 -4.81 16.85
C ALA A 133 10.16 -5.11 16.93
N HIS A 134 9.34 -4.07 17.11
CA HIS A 134 7.89 -4.18 17.15
C HIS A 134 7.31 -4.27 15.73
N ALA A 135 6.65 -5.37 15.39
CA ALA A 135 6.12 -5.61 14.05
C ALA A 135 5.10 -4.53 13.63
N GLY A 136 4.22 -4.11 14.55
CA GLY A 136 3.21 -3.09 14.31
C GLY A 136 3.73 -1.68 14.02
N LEU A 137 5.01 -1.41 14.29
CA LEU A 137 5.67 -0.14 13.96
C LEU A 137 6.37 -0.18 12.59
N ARG A 138 6.47 -1.33 11.93
CA ARG A 138 7.17 -1.44 10.65
C ARG A 138 6.33 -0.85 9.54
N LEU A 139 6.92 -0.02 8.68
CA LEU A 139 6.19 0.45 7.49
C LEU A 139 5.85 -0.68 6.51
N SER A 140 6.51 -1.84 6.59
CA SER A 140 6.22 -2.99 5.72
C SER A 140 4.82 -3.59 5.95
N VAL A 141 4.22 -3.39 7.12
CA VAL A 141 2.84 -3.88 7.38
C VAL A 141 1.76 -2.95 6.84
N LEU A 142 2.12 -1.76 6.34
CA LEU A 142 1.17 -0.75 5.92
C LEU A 142 0.46 -1.09 4.61
N THR A 143 1.23 -1.48 3.58
CA THR A 143 0.70 -1.93 2.29
C THR A 143 1.58 -3.04 1.71
N GLY A 144 0.99 -3.92 0.90
CA GLY A 144 1.68 -5.11 0.35
C GLY A 144 2.86 -4.80 -0.58
N PHE A 145 3.02 -3.55 -1.06
CA PHE A 145 4.12 -3.17 -1.94
C PHE A 145 5.25 -2.42 -1.22
N MET A 146 5.16 -2.19 0.10
CA MET A 146 6.10 -1.31 0.82
C MET A 146 7.56 -1.76 0.69
N GLU A 147 7.82 -3.06 0.71
CA GLU A 147 9.18 -3.61 0.60
C GLU A 147 9.82 -3.35 -0.78
N GLU A 148 8.99 -3.06 -1.79
CA GLU A 148 9.41 -2.80 -3.16
C GLU A 148 9.58 -1.31 -3.46
N VAL A 149 9.12 -0.44 -2.57
CA VAL A 149 9.26 1.02 -2.72
C VAL A 149 10.72 1.46 -2.87
N PRO A 150 11.73 0.94 -2.13
CA PRO A 150 13.11 1.39 -2.27
C PRO A 150 13.64 1.35 -3.71
N ARG A 151 13.28 0.32 -4.50
CA ARG A 151 13.71 0.19 -5.91
C ARG A 151 12.96 1.13 -6.86
N MET A 152 11.79 1.64 -6.45
CA MET A 152 10.97 2.55 -7.25
C MET A 152 11.37 4.01 -7.08
N LEU A 153 12.04 4.37 -5.98
CA LEU A 153 12.40 5.75 -5.70
C LEU A 153 13.38 6.32 -6.75
N GLY A 154 13.24 7.61 -7.05
CA GLY A 154 14.01 8.33 -8.06
C GLY A 154 13.42 8.31 -9.47
N HIS A 155 12.28 7.64 -9.66
CA HIS A 155 11.60 7.54 -10.96
C HIS A 155 10.37 8.45 -11.08
N SER A 156 9.86 9.00 -9.97
CA SER A 156 8.74 9.95 -9.97
C SER A 156 8.85 10.88 -8.77
N THR A 157 8.80 12.19 -9.03
CA THR A 157 8.86 13.23 -7.98
C THR A 157 7.66 13.16 -7.04
N ALA A 158 6.45 12.95 -7.59
CA ALA A 158 5.23 12.78 -6.81
C ALA A 158 5.31 11.59 -5.86
N PHE A 159 5.79 10.44 -6.34
CA PHE A 159 5.94 9.25 -5.52
C PHE A 159 7.03 9.42 -4.45
N ASP A 160 8.18 9.97 -4.82
CA ASP A 160 9.29 10.22 -3.89
C ASP A 160 8.87 11.19 -2.77
N ASP A 161 8.15 12.27 -3.09
CA ASP A 161 7.66 13.23 -2.11
C ASP A 161 6.57 12.64 -1.21
N ALA A 162 5.68 11.79 -1.74
CA ALA A 162 4.69 11.07 -0.94
C ALA A 162 5.37 10.11 0.06
N ILE A 163 6.39 9.36 -0.38
CA ILE A 163 7.16 8.47 0.50
C ILE A 163 7.96 9.27 1.54
N ALA A 164 8.57 10.40 1.17
CA ALA A 164 9.24 11.29 2.12
C ALA A 164 8.27 11.82 3.19
N CYS A 165 7.04 12.17 2.79
CA CYS A 165 5.98 12.56 3.71
C CYS A 165 5.60 11.44 4.68
N LEU A 166 5.43 10.20 4.17
CA LEU A 166 5.15 9.02 4.99
C LEU A 166 6.29 8.69 5.97
N VAL A 167 7.54 8.72 5.52
CA VAL A 167 8.70 8.45 6.37
C VAL A 167 8.83 9.48 7.49
N ASN A 168 8.56 10.76 7.22
CA ASN A 168 8.55 11.77 8.27
C ASN A 168 7.38 11.55 9.25
N CYS A 169 6.18 11.22 8.76
CA CYS A 169 5.03 10.88 9.58
C CYS A 169 5.35 9.72 10.53
N HIS A 170 5.95 8.66 9.99
CA HIS A 170 6.43 7.50 10.73
C HIS A 170 7.46 7.86 11.81
N GLY A 171 8.46 8.68 11.46
CA GLY A 171 9.46 9.14 12.40
C GLY A 171 8.88 9.94 13.58
N LEU A 172 7.84 10.76 13.35
CA LEU A 172 7.14 11.46 14.43
C LEU A 172 6.48 10.47 15.40
N ILE A 173 5.80 9.45 14.86
CA ILE A 173 5.13 8.41 15.65
C ILE A 173 6.14 7.63 16.49
N LEU A 174 7.30 7.26 15.93
CA LEU A 174 8.37 6.57 16.67
C LEU A 174 8.92 7.39 17.84
N HIS A 175 8.87 8.72 17.74
CA HIS A 175 9.28 9.64 18.80
C HIS A 175 8.14 10.02 19.75
N GLY A 176 6.98 9.34 19.68
CA GLY A 176 5.82 9.62 20.53
C GLY A 176 5.14 10.96 20.21
N GLN A 177 5.37 11.53 19.01
CA GLN A 177 4.78 12.78 18.57
C GLN A 177 3.60 12.51 17.63
N ARG A 178 2.52 13.28 17.78
CA ARG A 178 1.41 13.26 16.83
C ARG A 178 1.81 13.97 15.53
N PRO A 179 1.59 13.35 14.35
CA PRO A 179 1.84 14.01 13.07
C PRO A 179 0.94 15.23 12.85
N ALA A 180 -0.29 15.16 13.36
CA ALA A 180 -1.29 16.22 13.26
C ALA A 180 -0.78 17.52 13.90
N GLY A 181 -0.85 18.62 13.15
CA GLY A 181 -0.37 19.94 13.60
C GLY A 181 1.15 20.14 13.56
N ASN A 182 1.94 19.13 13.20
CA ASN A 182 3.39 19.28 13.04
C ASN A 182 3.72 20.10 11.78
N ARG A 183 4.43 21.23 11.94
CA ARG A 183 4.76 22.14 10.83
C ARG A 183 5.58 21.48 9.72
N LYS A 184 6.57 20.64 10.08
CA LYS A 184 7.41 19.97 9.09
C LYS A 184 6.60 18.93 8.31
N GLN A 185 5.75 18.17 9.01
CA GLN A 185 4.84 17.22 8.38
C GLN A 185 3.90 17.90 7.39
N GLY A 186 3.24 19.00 7.81
CA GLY A 186 2.35 19.77 6.94
C GLY A 186 3.06 20.31 5.70
N ASN A 187 4.30 20.80 5.84
CA ASN A 187 5.09 21.26 4.69
C ASN A 187 5.43 20.12 3.70
N LEU A 188 5.78 18.93 4.20
CA LEU A 188 6.05 17.77 3.36
C LEU A 188 4.78 17.26 2.67
N TYR A 189 3.65 17.26 3.38
CA TYR A 189 2.35 16.91 2.81
C TYR A 189 1.94 17.88 1.69
N ALA A 190 2.03 19.19 1.94
CA ALA A 190 1.76 20.22 0.93
C ALA A 190 2.68 20.08 -0.29
N LYS A 191 3.98 19.80 -0.08
CA LYS A 191 4.92 19.53 -1.17
C LYS A 191 4.50 18.32 -2.00
N ALA A 192 4.15 17.20 -1.35
CA ALA A 192 3.71 15.99 -2.04
C ALA A 192 2.42 16.21 -2.82
N LEU A 193 1.48 17.01 -2.31
CA LEU A 193 0.26 17.41 -3.04
C LEU A 193 0.58 18.24 -4.30
N LEU A 194 1.52 19.19 -4.21
CA LEU A 194 1.94 19.98 -5.38
C LEU A 194 2.62 19.10 -6.44
N SER A 195 3.49 18.18 -6.03
CA SER A 195 4.14 17.23 -6.92
C SER A 195 3.12 16.26 -7.55
N LEU A 196 2.16 15.77 -6.77
CA LEU A 196 1.06 14.95 -7.28
C LEU A 196 0.20 15.72 -8.29
N GLN A 197 -0.15 16.97 -8.00
CA GLN A 197 -0.92 17.81 -8.93
C GLN A 197 -0.19 17.99 -10.26
N ALA A 198 1.12 18.24 -10.22
CA ALA A 198 1.94 18.33 -11.43
C ALA A 198 1.91 17.01 -12.23
N ALA A 199 2.09 15.87 -11.58
CA ALA A 199 2.03 14.56 -12.21
C ALA A 199 0.65 14.26 -12.82
N LEU A 200 -0.44 14.69 -12.17
CA LEU A 200 -1.81 14.53 -12.69
C LEU A 200 -2.09 15.42 -13.91
N THR A 201 -1.43 16.57 -14.03
CA THR A 201 -1.56 17.43 -15.21
C THR A 201 -0.69 17.01 -16.38
N ASP A 202 0.33 16.18 -16.14
CA ASP A 202 1.19 15.66 -17.19
C ASP A 202 0.50 14.48 -17.93
N PRO A 203 0.42 14.50 -19.27
CA PRO A 203 -0.32 13.49 -20.03
C PRO A 203 0.29 12.08 -19.96
N VAL A 204 1.55 11.94 -19.54
CA VAL A 204 2.24 10.65 -19.40
C VAL A 204 2.23 10.20 -17.94
N GLU A 205 2.65 11.07 -17.02
CA GLU A 205 2.73 10.72 -15.60
C GLU A 205 1.34 10.49 -14.99
N SER A 206 0.28 11.15 -15.47
CA SER A 206 -1.09 10.92 -14.99
C SER A 206 -1.58 9.48 -15.15
N TYR A 207 -1.00 8.71 -16.08
CA TYR A 207 -1.31 7.30 -16.30
C TYR A 207 -0.28 6.32 -15.69
N SER A 208 0.72 6.84 -14.96
CA SER A 208 1.79 6.06 -14.34
C SER A 208 1.34 5.32 -13.09
N ASP A 209 1.87 4.10 -12.89
CA ASP A 209 1.69 3.32 -11.67
C ASP A 209 2.19 4.10 -10.44
N LEU A 210 3.27 4.88 -10.60
CA LEU A 210 3.87 5.68 -9.51
C LEU A 210 2.98 6.84 -9.06
N THR A 211 2.19 7.42 -9.97
CA THR A 211 1.22 8.46 -9.64
C THR A 211 0.06 7.88 -8.83
N LEU A 212 -0.48 6.72 -9.24
CA LEU A 212 -1.47 5.99 -8.42
C LEU A 212 -0.88 5.57 -7.06
N GLY A 213 0.39 5.15 -7.06
CA GLY A 213 1.16 4.89 -5.85
C GLY A 213 1.22 6.10 -4.93
N ALA A 214 1.48 7.29 -5.47
CA ALA A 214 1.57 8.52 -4.70
C ALA A 214 0.22 8.88 -4.04
N VAL A 215 -0.88 8.78 -4.78
CA VAL A 215 -2.24 8.96 -4.22
C VAL A 215 -2.50 7.95 -3.10
N THR A 216 -2.15 6.68 -3.31
CA THR A 216 -2.34 5.62 -2.31
C THR A 216 -1.54 5.89 -1.04
N ILE A 217 -0.28 6.33 -1.16
CA ILE A 217 0.56 6.65 -0.01
C ILE A 217 0.03 7.88 0.74
N LEU A 218 -0.43 8.92 0.05
CA LEU A 218 -0.99 10.11 0.69
C LEU A 218 -2.29 9.80 1.45
N GLY A 219 -3.14 8.93 0.90
CA GLY A 219 -4.31 8.44 1.63
C GLY A 219 -3.93 7.73 2.94
N ASN A 220 -2.85 6.94 2.95
CA ASN A 220 -2.34 6.31 4.17
C ASN A 220 -1.76 7.35 5.15
N VAL A 221 -1.02 8.35 4.67
CA VAL A 221 -0.48 9.44 5.52
C VAL A 221 -1.60 10.13 6.29
N GLU A 222 -2.75 10.35 5.66
CA GLU A 222 -3.91 10.97 6.30
C GLU A 222 -4.56 10.11 7.38
N VAL A 223 -4.63 8.79 7.18
CA VAL A 223 -5.13 7.85 8.19
C VAL A 223 -4.33 7.97 9.49
N TYR A 224 -3.04 8.30 9.43
CA TYR A 224 -2.20 8.48 10.63
C TYR A 224 -2.03 9.94 11.07
N GLY A 225 -2.94 10.83 10.64
CA GLY A 225 -2.95 12.23 11.03
C GLY A 225 -1.81 13.06 10.42
N GLY A 226 -1.09 12.52 9.43
CA GLY A 226 0.03 13.20 8.76
C GLY A 226 -0.37 14.16 7.64
N GLY A 227 -1.67 14.31 7.38
CA GLY A 227 -2.19 15.20 6.33
C GLY A 227 -2.85 16.47 6.87
N SER A 228 -3.95 16.87 6.23
CA SER A 228 -4.80 17.98 6.69
C SER A 228 -5.41 17.69 8.07
N ARG A 229 -5.88 18.75 8.76
CA ARG A 229 -6.56 18.60 10.06
C ARG A 229 -7.84 17.76 9.95
N VAL A 230 -8.55 17.88 8.84
CA VAL A 230 -9.68 17.04 8.48
C VAL A 230 -9.16 15.85 7.67
N PRO A 231 -9.46 14.60 8.07
CA PRO A 231 -9.13 13.42 7.27
C PRO A 231 -9.82 13.48 5.89
N GLN A 232 -9.03 13.43 4.81
CA GLN A 232 -9.53 13.39 3.42
C GLN A 232 -9.26 12.02 2.77
N ASN A 233 -9.07 10.98 3.59
CA ASN A 233 -8.60 9.67 3.14
C ASN A 233 -9.60 9.03 2.17
N VAL A 234 -10.91 9.30 2.38
CA VAL A 234 -11.98 8.89 1.46
C VAL A 234 -11.89 9.62 0.12
N GLN A 235 -11.44 10.88 0.10
CA GLN A 235 -11.22 11.62 -1.16
C GLN A 235 -10.02 11.06 -1.93
N HIS A 236 -8.90 10.76 -1.24
CA HIS A 236 -7.75 10.08 -1.87
C HIS A 236 -8.13 8.70 -2.40
N ALA A 237 -8.91 7.93 -1.63
CA ALA A 237 -9.47 6.66 -2.09
C ALA A 237 -10.31 6.85 -3.38
N GLY A 238 -11.21 7.83 -3.39
CA GLY A 238 -12.01 8.16 -4.57
C GLY A 238 -11.16 8.59 -5.77
N GLY A 239 -10.12 9.38 -5.55
CA GLY A 239 -9.15 9.78 -6.58
C GLY A 239 -8.36 8.59 -7.13
N ALA A 240 -7.88 7.70 -6.26
CA ALA A 240 -7.18 6.47 -6.64
C ALA A 240 -8.09 5.55 -7.46
N CYS A 241 -9.35 5.37 -7.03
CA CYS A 241 -10.35 4.62 -7.77
C CYS A 241 -10.59 5.22 -9.16
N LYS A 242 -10.71 6.56 -9.26
CA LYS A 242 -10.91 7.21 -10.56
C LYS A 242 -9.71 7.05 -11.49
N LEU A 243 -8.48 7.12 -10.96
CA LEU A 243 -7.27 6.86 -11.73
C LEU A 243 -7.20 5.42 -12.23
N ILE A 244 -7.59 4.45 -11.42
CA ILE A 244 -7.68 3.04 -11.84
C ILE A 244 -8.67 2.94 -12.99
N GLU A 245 -9.91 3.41 -12.80
CA GLU A 245 -10.98 3.36 -13.80
C GLU A 245 -10.54 3.98 -15.15
N MET A 246 -9.98 5.20 -15.12
CA MET A 246 -9.52 5.89 -16.34
C MET A 246 -8.35 5.19 -17.04
N ARG A 247 -7.49 4.51 -16.29
CA ARG A 247 -6.37 3.72 -16.84
C ARG A 247 -6.87 2.45 -17.53
N GLY A 248 -8.05 1.97 -17.17
CA GLY A 248 -8.69 0.77 -17.72
C GLY A 248 -8.05 -0.53 -17.25
N PRO A 249 -8.76 -1.68 -17.41
CA PRO A 249 -8.31 -2.97 -16.92
C PRO A 249 -7.01 -3.44 -17.58
N TYR A 250 -6.76 -3.03 -18.83
CA TYR A 250 -5.57 -3.38 -19.62
C TYR A 250 -4.25 -2.83 -19.07
N ARG A 251 -4.27 -1.88 -18.11
CA ARG A 251 -3.07 -1.35 -17.46
C ARG A 251 -2.70 -2.07 -16.16
N VAL A 252 -3.54 -2.96 -15.66
CA VAL A 252 -3.25 -3.78 -14.47
C VAL A 252 -2.34 -4.96 -14.86
N LYS A 253 -1.09 -4.64 -15.22
CA LYS A 253 -0.11 -5.61 -15.75
C LYS A 253 1.09 -5.83 -14.85
N SER A 254 1.70 -4.76 -14.36
CA SER A 254 2.87 -4.84 -13.48
C SER A 254 2.43 -5.39 -12.11
N ASN A 255 3.33 -6.07 -11.39
CA ASN A 255 3.05 -6.52 -10.02
C ASN A 255 2.63 -5.35 -9.12
N PHE A 256 3.25 -4.19 -9.31
CA PHE A 256 2.90 -2.98 -8.57
C PHE A 256 1.49 -2.49 -8.89
N ALA A 257 1.10 -2.41 -10.16
CA ALA A 257 -0.26 -2.04 -10.56
C ALA A 257 -1.31 -3.02 -10.03
N LYS A 258 -1.01 -4.33 -10.05
CA LYS A 258 -1.87 -5.37 -9.47
C LYS A 258 -2.07 -5.17 -7.97
N ILE A 259 -1.00 -4.95 -7.21
CA ILE A 259 -1.08 -4.68 -5.77
C ILE A 259 -1.88 -3.40 -5.49
N LEU A 260 -1.65 -2.32 -6.24
CA LEU A 260 -2.43 -1.08 -6.10
C LEU A 260 -3.92 -1.32 -6.38
N TYR A 261 -4.26 -2.08 -7.42
CA TYR A 261 -5.63 -2.45 -7.74
C TYR A 261 -6.29 -3.22 -6.57
N MET A 262 -5.63 -4.27 -6.06
CA MET A 262 -6.14 -5.05 -4.93
C MET A 262 -6.31 -4.18 -3.67
N THR A 263 -5.33 -3.33 -3.37
CA THR A 263 -5.34 -2.43 -2.19
C THR A 263 -6.52 -1.45 -2.24
N GLN A 264 -6.89 -0.97 -3.43
CA GLN A 264 -7.96 0.02 -3.59
C GLN A 264 -9.36 -0.59 -3.68
N ARG A 265 -9.51 -1.91 -3.84
CA ARG A 265 -10.83 -2.52 -4.06
C ARG A 265 -11.79 -2.32 -2.88
N ALA A 266 -11.32 -2.58 -1.66
CA ALA A 266 -12.11 -2.35 -0.44
C ALA A 266 -12.52 -0.87 -0.31
N GLN A 267 -11.59 0.05 -0.63
CA GLN A 267 -11.84 1.48 -0.60
C GLN A 267 -12.85 1.92 -1.67
N GLY A 268 -12.80 1.32 -2.86
CA GLY A 268 -13.78 1.54 -3.93
C GLY A 268 -15.19 1.15 -3.53
N VAL A 269 -15.35 0.05 -2.78
CA VAL A 269 -16.64 -0.35 -2.20
C VAL A 269 -17.12 0.71 -1.19
N THR A 270 -16.26 1.12 -0.25
CA THR A 270 -16.60 2.17 0.72
C THR A 270 -17.02 3.48 0.05
N VAL A 271 -16.26 3.95 -0.95
CA VAL A 271 -16.59 5.18 -1.70
C VAL A 271 -17.93 5.05 -2.41
N ALA A 272 -18.20 3.92 -3.07
CA ALA A 272 -19.45 3.67 -3.76
C ALA A 272 -20.65 3.60 -2.80
N MET A 273 -20.48 2.95 -1.64
CA MET A 273 -21.50 2.88 -0.60
C MET A 273 -21.88 4.26 -0.07
N LEU A 274 -20.88 5.12 0.19
CA LEU A 274 -21.08 6.49 0.66
C LEU A 274 -21.76 7.38 -0.39
N ARG A 275 -21.48 7.15 -1.67
CA ARG A 275 -22.09 7.89 -2.79
C ARG A 275 -23.46 7.35 -3.19
N ASN A 276 -23.85 6.19 -2.67
CA ASN A 276 -25.02 5.43 -3.12
C ASN A 276 -24.96 5.11 -4.63
N GLU A 277 -23.80 4.63 -5.06
CA GLU A 277 -23.49 4.27 -6.45
C GLU A 277 -23.01 2.82 -6.53
N GLU A 278 -23.03 2.25 -7.73
CA GLU A 278 -22.32 1.01 -8.03
C GLU A 278 -20.81 1.26 -8.14
N THR A 279 -20.01 0.21 -8.01
CA THR A 279 -18.56 0.31 -8.15
C THR A 279 -18.10 -0.38 -9.44
N PHE A 280 -17.26 0.29 -10.23
CA PHE A 280 -16.73 -0.28 -11.48
C PHE A 280 -15.92 -1.57 -11.23
N PHE A 281 -15.40 -1.77 -10.01
CA PHE A 281 -14.73 -3.01 -9.62
C PHE A 281 -15.62 -4.25 -9.76
N ASN A 282 -16.96 -4.08 -9.77
CA ASN A 282 -17.91 -5.16 -9.94
C ASN A 282 -18.18 -5.51 -11.42
N GLU A 283 -17.70 -4.71 -12.37
CA GLU A 283 -17.90 -4.97 -13.79
C GLU A 283 -17.07 -6.17 -14.26
N PRO A 284 -17.53 -6.95 -15.26
CA PRO A 284 -16.88 -8.19 -15.67
C PRO A 284 -15.41 -8.03 -16.07
N GLU A 285 -15.07 -6.96 -16.79
CA GLU A 285 -13.70 -6.71 -17.25
C GLU A 285 -12.70 -6.43 -16.11
N TRP A 286 -13.19 -5.95 -14.97
CA TRP A 286 -12.40 -5.71 -13.76
C TRP A 286 -12.35 -6.94 -12.86
N ARG A 287 -13.45 -7.70 -12.75
CA ARG A 287 -13.53 -8.94 -11.96
C ARG A 287 -12.69 -10.08 -12.55
N GLN A 288 -12.49 -10.12 -13.86
CA GLN A 288 -11.78 -11.19 -14.57
C GLN A 288 -10.24 -11.03 -14.55
N ILE A 289 -9.71 -9.95 -13.98
CA ILE A 289 -8.26 -9.74 -13.89
C ILE A 289 -7.66 -10.81 -12.97
N SER A 290 -6.68 -11.57 -13.48
CA SER A 290 -5.99 -12.61 -12.71
C SER A 290 -4.79 -12.06 -11.96
N PHE A 291 -4.65 -12.48 -10.70
CA PHE A 291 -3.52 -12.18 -9.81
C PHE A 291 -2.79 -13.44 -9.33
N THR A 292 -3.01 -14.59 -9.97
CA THR A 292 -2.42 -15.88 -9.56
C THR A 292 -0.89 -15.90 -9.54
N ASP A 293 -0.25 -14.98 -10.26
CA ASP A 293 1.20 -14.84 -10.36
C ASP A 293 1.83 -14.03 -9.20
N ILE A 294 1.02 -13.43 -8.33
CA ILE A 294 1.50 -12.61 -7.20
C ILE A 294 1.00 -13.08 -5.83
N TYR A 295 0.19 -14.14 -5.76
CA TYR A 295 -0.19 -14.72 -4.48
C TYR A 295 0.95 -15.59 -3.93
N ASP A 296 1.40 -15.29 -2.71
CA ASP A 296 2.40 -16.10 -2.02
C ASP A 296 1.78 -17.18 -1.14
N ARG A 297 0.53 -16.98 -0.69
CA ARG A 297 -0.21 -17.87 0.21
C ARG A 297 -1.65 -18.05 -0.24
N ASP A 298 -2.25 -19.18 0.14
CA ASP A 298 -3.69 -19.43 -0.06
C ASP A 298 -4.56 -18.34 0.56
N THR A 299 -4.16 -17.79 1.71
CA THR A 299 -4.84 -16.68 2.37
C THR A 299 -4.87 -15.42 1.53
N ASP A 300 -3.83 -15.16 0.74
CA ASP A 300 -3.74 -13.95 -0.09
C ASP A 300 -4.75 -14.03 -1.24
N PHE A 301 -4.88 -15.21 -1.85
CA PHE A 301 -5.93 -15.51 -2.83
C PHE A 301 -7.33 -15.38 -2.23
N LEU A 302 -7.57 -15.97 -1.05
CA LEU A 302 -8.91 -15.95 -0.42
C LEU A 302 -9.33 -14.56 0.08
N ILE A 303 -8.39 -13.72 0.53
CA ILE A 303 -8.66 -12.31 0.82
C ILE A 303 -9.10 -11.59 -0.46
N ASP A 304 -8.37 -11.80 -1.56
CA ASP A 304 -8.70 -11.19 -2.84
C ASP A 304 -10.06 -11.67 -3.38
N GLU A 305 -10.38 -12.96 -3.22
CA GLU A 305 -11.66 -13.57 -3.54
C GLU A 305 -12.80 -12.93 -2.73
N ALA A 306 -12.68 -12.86 -1.41
CA ALA A 306 -13.67 -12.23 -0.54
C ALA A 306 -13.88 -10.75 -0.89
N LEU A 307 -12.79 -10.02 -1.15
CA LEU A 307 -12.86 -8.61 -1.57
C LEU A 307 -13.46 -8.44 -2.96
N ARG A 308 -13.29 -9.42 -3.87
CA ARG A 308 -13.93 -9.40 -5.18
C ARG A 308 -15.43 -9.59 -5.05
N GLU A 309 -15.90 -10.53 -4.25
CA GLU A 309 -17.34 -10.71 -4.00
C GLU A 309 -17.95 -9.50 -3.28
N PHE A 310 -17.19 -8.87 -2.37
CA PHE A 310 -17.60 -7.63 -1.70
C PHE A 310 -17.92 -6.48 -2.68
N THR A 311 -17.36 -6.48 -3.89
CA THR A 311 -17.68 -5.46 -4.92
C THR A 311 -19.13 -5.49 -5.39
N ALA A 312 -19.85 -6.61 -5.20
CA ALA A 312 -21.27 -6.70 -5.52
C ALA A 312 -22.16 -5.96 -4.51
N LEU A 313 -21.66 -5.72 -3.29
CA LEU A 313 -22.46 -5.15 -2.20
C LEU A 313 -23.05 -3.77 -2.52
N PRO A 314 -22.31 -2.77 -3.06
CA PRO A 314 -22.89 -1.46 -3.40
C PRO A 314 -24.13 -1.56 -4.30
N SER A 315 -24.09 -2.41 -5.33
CA SER A 315 -25.21 -2.62 -6.26
C SER A 315 -26.44 -3.19 -5.56
N LEU A 316 -26.24 -4.15 -4.64
CA LEU A 316 -27.30 -4.69 -3.79
C LEU A 316 -27.89 -3.60 -2.88
N LEU A 317 -27.04 -2.78 -2.26
CA LEU A 317 -27.47 -1.71 -1.35
C LEU A 317 -28.25 -0.60 -2.06
N VAL A 318 -27.89 -0.25 -3.30
CA VAL A 318 -28.67 0.68 -4.13
C VAL A 318 -30.09 0.16 -4.34
N LYS A 319 -30.26 -1.14 -4.63
CA LYS A 319 -31.58 -1.78 -4.79
C LYS A 319 -32.38 -1.79 -3.48
N ILE A 320 -31.72 -2.09 -2.36
CA ILE A 320 -32.35 -2.07 -1.02
C ILE A 320 -32.85 -0.66 -0.69
N ARG A 321 -32.04 0.37 -0.92
CA ARG A 321 -32.45 1.77 -0.71
C ARG A 321 -33.61 2.15 -1.62
N ALA A 322 -33.58 1.77 -2.89
CA ALA A 322 -34.69 1.98 -3.82
C ALA A 322 -35.99 1.26 -3.38
N PHE A 323 -35.87 0.08 -2.76
CA PHE A 323 -37.01 -0.64 -2.18
C PHE A 323 -37.64 0.15 -1.02
N TYR A 324 -36.86 0.77 -0.13
CA TYR A 324 -37.43 1.57 0.97
C TYR A 324 -38.28 2.76 0.48
N TYR A 325 -37.97 3.33 -0.69
CA TYR A 325 -38.79 4.40 -1.28
C TYR A 325 -40.03 3.89 -2.02
N SER A 326 -39.96 2.68 -2.59
CA SER A 326 -41.03 2.07 -3.36
C SER A 326 -41.07 0.57 -3.10
N PRO A 327 -41.66 0.16 -1.96
CA PRO A 327 -41.74 -1.24 -1.57
C PRO A 327 -42.57 -2.02 -2.59
N ASP A 328 -42.05 -3.17 -2.99
CA ASP A 328 -42.69 -4.07 -3.94
C ASP A 328 -42.24 -5.50 -3.65
N GLU A 329 -43.17 -6.46 -3.72
CA GLU A 329 -42.91 -7.87 -3.40
C GLU A 329 -41.91 -8.49 -4.39
N THR A 330 -41.99 -8.12 -5.67
CA THR A 330 -41.06 -8.61 -6.70
C THR A 330 -39.65 -8.09 -6.45
N LYS A 331 -39.49 -6.80 -6.12
CA LYS A 331 -38.20 -6.21 -5.71
C LYS A 331 -37.65 -6.87 -4.45
N SER A 332 -38.50 -7.08 -3.44
CA SER A 332 -38.14 -7.75 -2.18
C SER A 332 -37.56 -9.14 -2.45
N TYR A 333 -38.28 -9.94 -3.24
CA TYR A 333 -37.83 -11.29 -3.60
C TYR A 333 -36.57 -11.29 -4.48
N ALA A 334 -36.42 -10.32 -5.38
CA ALA A 334 -35.21 -10.16 -6.18
C ALA A 334 -33.97 -9.84 -5.31
N ILE A 335 -34.11 -8.93 -4.35
CA ILE A 335 -33.06 -8.61 -3.36
C ILE A 335 -32.69 -9.86 -2.56
N TYR A 336 -33.69 -10.61 -2.09
CA TYR A 336 -33.47 -11.87 -1.37
C TYR A 336 -32.64 -12.87 -2.18
N LEU A 337 -33.03 -13.14 -3.44
CA LEU A 337 -32.31 -14.06 -4.32
C LEU A 337 -30.89 -13.59 -4.64
N GLU A 338 -30.69 -12.29 -4.87
CA GLU A 338 -29.37 -11.72 -5.13
C GLU A 338 -28.45 -11.83 -3.90
N THR A 339 -29.00 -11.59 -2.71
CA THR A 339 -28.27 -11.75 -1.45
C THR A 339 -27.88 -13.20 -1.18
N LEU A 340 -28.77 -14.16 -1.49
CA LEU A 340 -28.44 -15.59 -1.42
C LEU A 340 -27.29 -15.97 -2.36
N ARG A 341 -27.29 -15.47 -3.61
CA ARG A 341 -26.18 -15.72 -4.54
C ARG A 341 -24.85 -15.13 -4.04
N LEU A 342 -24.89 -13.97 -3.40
CA LEU A 342 -23.69 -13.38 -2.79
C LEU A 342 -23.22 -14.19 -1.58
N ARG A 343 -24.13 -14.79 -0.81
CA ARG A 343 -23.76 -15.74 0.25
C ARG A 343 -23.08 -16.98 -0.33
N ASP A 344 -23.68 -17.54 -1.38
CA ASP A 344 -23.18 -18.76 -2.03
C ASP A 344 -21.82 -18.52 -2.71
N SER A 345 -21.56 -17.32 -3.25
CA SER A 345 -20.26 -16.99 -3.86
C SER A 345 -19.12 -16.95 -2.84
N LEU A 346 -19.42 -16.82 -1.54
CA LEU A 346 -18.45 -16.85 -0.45
C LEU A 346 -18.21 -18.26 0.12
N SER A 347 -18.81 -19.32 -0.44
CA SER A 347 -18.71 -20.68 0.14
C SER A 347 -17.28 -21.18 0.26
N LEU A 348 -16.41 -20.89 -0.72
CA LEU A 348 -15.00 -21.28 -0.68
C LEU A 348 -14.26 -20.63 0.50
N VAL A 349 -14.53 -19.35 0.76
CA VAL A 349 -13.95 -18.61 1.89
C VAL A 349 -14.51 -19.15 3.21
N ALA A 350 -15.81 -19.41 3.25
CA ALA A 350 -16.50 -19.98 4.41
C ALA A 350 -15.88 -21.34 4.81
N ASP A 351 -15.77 -22.26 3.86
CA ASP A 351 -15.22 -23.61 4.07
C ASP A 351 -13.77 -23.54 4.59
N PHE A 352 -12.95 -22.65 4.01
CA PHE A 352 -11.59 -22.44 4.47
C PHE A 352 -11.56 -21.91 5.91
N VAL A 353 -12.31 -20.85 6.22
CA VAL A 353 -12.34 -20.27 7.57
C VAL A 353 -12.82 -21.29 8.60
N ASP A 354 -13.87 -22.04 8.30
CA ASP A 354 -14.41 -23.08 9.18
C ASP A 354 -13.41 -24.23 9.40
N GLN A 355 -12.68 -24.64 8.35
CA GLN A 355 -11.64 -25.65 8.49
C GLN A 355 -10.51 -25.17 9.41
N ARG A 356 -10.09 -23.90 9.29
CA ARG A 356 -9.03 -23.29 10.13
C ARG A 356 -9.48 -23.12 11.57
N LEU A 357 -10.77 -22.84 11.80
CA LEU A 357 -11.33 -22.79 13.14
C LEU A 357 -11.39 -24.17 13.81
N ARG A 358 -11.77 -25.21 13.06
CA ARG A 358 -11.93 -26.58 13.59
C ARG A 358 -10.62 -27.31 13.84
N ASN A 359 -9.53 -26.92 13.18
CA ASN A 359 -8.28 -27.65 13.26
C ASN A 359 -7.51 -27.43 14.59
N GLY A 360 -7.88 -26.40 15.36
CA GLY A 360 -7.35 -26.12 16.69
C GLY A 360 -5.88 -25.70 16.75
N PHE A 361 -5.25 -25.39 15.61
CA PHE A 361 -3.85 -24.92 15.55
C PHE A 361 -3.70 -23.58 14.82
N ASP A 362 -4.53 -23.30 13.83
CA ASP A 362 -4.47 -22.04 13.08
C ASP A 362 -5.17 -20.89 13.80
N ILE A 363 -6.25 -21.22 14.52
CA ILE A 363 -6.99 -20.33 15.39
C ILE A 363 -7.11 -21.03 16.73
N VAL A 364 -6.46 -20.48 17.75
CA VAL A 364 -6.42 -21.06 19.10
C VAL A 364 -7.17 -20.17 20.07
N GLU A 365 -8.08 -20.78 20.84
CA GLU A 365 -8.80 -20.11 21.92
C GLU A 365 -7.97 -20.09 23.20
N GLY A 366 -7.91 -18.93 23.86
CA GLY A 366 -7.27 -18.77 25.16
C GLY A 366 -7.92 -17.66 25.99
N PRO A 367 -7.62 -17.55 27.30
CA PRO A 367 -8.09 -16.41 28.09
C PRO A 367 -7.48 -15.10 27.59
N PRO A 368 -8.17 -13.95 27.74
CA PRO A 368 -7.59 -12.65 27.42
C PRO A 368 -6.32 -12.40 28.23
N ILE A 369 -5.24 -12.01 27.57
CA ILE A 369 -3.94 -11.70 28.19
C ILE A 369 -3.95 -10.28 28.76
N LEU A 370 -4.65 -9.36 28.11
CA LEU A 370 -4.68 -7.94 28.49
C LEU A 370 -5.74 -7.60 29.54
N GLY A 371 -6.51 -8.60 30.00
CA GLY A 371 -7.60 -8.44 30.95
C GLY A 371 -8.78 -7.71 30.32
N ASP A 372 -9.67 -8.46 29.67
CA ASP A 372 -10.89 -7.91 29.07
C ASP A 372 -12.10 -8.16 29.98
N ALA A 373 -12.93 -7.13 30.17
CA ALA A 373 -14.11 -7.20 31.01
C ALA A 373 -15.28 -7.92 30.32
N ILE A 374 -15.37 -7.89 28.98
CA ILE A 374 -16.50 -8.45 28.23
C ILE A 374 -16.21 -9.84 27.65
N LEU A 375 -14.93 -10.18 27.43
CA LEU A 375 -14.53 -11.44 26.81
C LEU A 375 -13.90 -12.38 27.84
N SER A 376 -14.41 -13.61 27.93
CA SER A 376 -13.78 -14.69 28.70
C SER A 376 -12.75 -15.47 27.88
N THR A 377 -12.75 -15.30 26.55
CA THR A 377 -11.90 -16.03 25.61
C THR A 377 -11.54 -15.13 24.43
N THR A 378 -10.33 -15.26 23.91
CA THR A 378 -9.80 -14.53 22.74
C THR A 378 -9.14 -15.51 21.77
N TYR A 379 -8.96 -15.07 20.53
CA TYR A 379 -8.28 -15.84 19.49
C TYR A 379 -6.82 -15.44 19.35
N GLN A 380 -5.97 -16.44 19.19
CA GLN A 380 -4.62 -16.32 18.65
C GLN A 380 -4.58 -16.93 17.25
N PHE A 381 -4.03 -16.20 16.28
CA PHE A 381 -3.94 -16.64 14.89
C PHE A 381 -2.50 -17.02 14.53
N SER A 382 -2.35 -18.05 13.70
CA SER A 382 -1.05 -18.46 13.16
C SER A 382 -0.41 -17.39 12.26
N ALA A 383 -1.20 -16.52 11.64
CA ALA A 383 -0.75 -15.41 10.81
C ALA A 383 -1.73 -14.23 10.79
N ILE A 384 -1.22 -13.02 10.58
CA ILE A 384 -2.03 -11.79 10.47
C ILE A 384 -2.98 -11.83 9.26
N GLN A 385 -2.55 -12.40 8.14
CA GLN A 385 -3.37 -12.56 6.94
C GLN A 385 -4.59 -13.45 7.23
N LEU A 386 -4.42 -14.50 8.04
CA LEU A 386 -5.55 -15.34 8.45
C LEU A 386 -6.54 -14.55 9.33
N SER A 387 -6.06 -13.78 10.30
CA SER A 387 -6.91 -12.90 11.12
C SER A 387 -7.70 -11.91 10.26
N HIS A 388 -7.05 -11.31 9.24
CA HIS A 388 -7.71 -10.42 8.31
C HIS A 388 -8.81 -11.14 7.51
N LEU A 389 -8.51 -12.29 6.89
CA LEU A 389 -9.49 -13.07 6.14
C LEU A 389 -10.71 -13.44 7.00
N CYS A 390 -10.46 -13.98 8.19
CA CYS A 390 -11.51 -14.44 9.09
C CYS A 390 -12.42 -13.29 9.54
N THR A 391 -11.84 -12.20 10.05
CA THR A 391 -12.63 -11.07 10.55
C THR A 391 -13.38 -10.35 9.44
N PHE A 392 -12.78 -10.24 8.25
CA PHE A 392 -13.47 -9.69 7.08
C PHE A 392 -14.64 -10.58 6.65
N TYR A 393 -14.42 -11.90 6.51
CA TYR A 393 -15.48 -12.85 6.17
C TYR A 393 -16.64 -12.82 7.18
N TRP A 394 -16.35 -12.88 8.49
CA TRP A 394 -17.39 -12.81 9.52
C TRP A 394 -18.16 -11.48 9.45
N GLY A 395 -17.50 -10.36 9.15
CA GLY A 395 -18.15 -9.08 8.92
C GLY A 395 -19.11 -9.11 7.72
N LEU A 396 -18.68 -9.70 6.60
CA LEU A 396 -19.54 -9.91 5.44
C LEU A 396 -20.73 -10.82 5.75
N SER A 397 -20.52 -11.90 6.52
CA SER A 397 -21.60 -12.79 6.97
C SER A 397 -22.65 -12.03 7.77
N ILE A 398 -22.26 -11.11 8.67
CA ILE A 398 -23.21 -10.26 9.41
C ILE A 398 -24.07 -9.44 8.46
N ILE A 399 -23.46 -8.77 7.47
CA ILE A 399 -24.18 -7.97 6.47
C ILE A 399 -25.17 -8.85 5.70
N ILE A 400 -24.67 -9.93 5.10
CA ILE A 400 -25.42 -10.81 4.21
C ILE A 400 -26.58 -11.47 4.97
N ASN A 401 -26.33 -12.07 6.13
CA ASN A 401 -27.37 -12.76 6.90
C ASN A 401 -28.41 -11.78 7.44
N THR A 402 -28.01 -10.56 7.80
CA THR A 402 -28.95 -9.51 8.21
C THR A 402 -29.85 -9.08 7.05
N ILE A 403 -29.31 -8.91 5.84
CA ILE A 403 -30.11 -8.61 4.65
C ILE A 403 -31.05 -9.78 4.32
N ILE A 404 -30.56 -11.03 4.33
CA ILE A 404 -31.41 -12.21 4.11
C ILE A 404 -32.57 -12.23 5.10
N ALA A 405 -32.29 -12.02 6.39
CA ALA A 405 -33.29 -12.01 7.45
C ALA A 405 -34.39 -10.95 7.23
N ARG A 406 -34.02 -9.76 6.72
CA ARG A 406 -34.96 -8.66 6.43
C ARG A 406 -35.88 -8.96 5.25
N PHE A 407 -35.39 -9.70 4.26
CA PHE A 407 -36.09 -9.98 3.01
C PHE A 407 -36.60 -11.43 2.91
N LEU A 408 -36.73 -12.13 4.04
CA LEU A 408 -37.29 -13.48 4.07
C LEU A 408 -38.72 -13.52 3.50
N PRO A 409 -39.07 -14.52 2.67
CA PRO A 409 -40.44 -14.73 2.24
C PRO A 409 -41.40 -14.93 3.42
N ALA A 410 -42.64 -14.46 3.30
CA ALA A 410 -43.62 -14.48 4.40
C ALA A 410 -43.92 -15.89 4.97
N ASN A 411 -43.77 -16.94 4.17
CA ASN A 411 -44.01 -18.33 4.56
C ASN A 411 -42.78 -19.03 5.17
N THR A 412 -41.72 -18.30 5.47
CA THR A 412 -40.49 -18.87 6.02
C THR A 412 -40.68 -19.26 7.49
N PRO A 413 -40.26 -20.46 7.92
CA PRO A 413 -40.31 -20.86 9.32
C PRO A 413 -39.55 -19.89 10.25
N PRO A 414 -40.07 -19.58 11.45
CA PRO A 414 -39.35 -18.72 12.41
C PRO A 414 -37.96 -19.24 12.79
N SER A 415 -37.74 -20.55 12.73
CA SER A 415 -36.43 -21.17 12.98
C SER A 415 -35.35 -20.71 12.00
N THR A 416 -35.71 -20.37 10.76
CA THR A 416 -34.78 -19.83 9.77
C THR A 416 -34.30 -18.44 10.16
N LEU A 417 -35.21 -17.58 10.63
CA LEU A 417 -34.84 -16.25 11.12
C LEU A 417 -33.91 -16.35 12.34
N ASN A 418 -34.26 -17.21 13.29
CA ASN A 418 -33.43 -17.43 14.49
C ASN A 418 -32.03 -17.95 14.11
N GLY A 419 -31.93 -18.90 13.18
CA GLY A 419 -30.64 -19.40 12.70
C GLY A 419 -29.76 -18.32 12.09
N LEU A 420 -30.33 -17.42 11.27
CA LEU A 420 -29.59 -16.29 10.70
C LEU A 420 -29.11 -15.30 11.78
N GLN A 421 -29.94 -15.06 12.80
CA GLN A 421 -29.58 -14.19 13.93
C GLN A 421 -28.47 -14.82 14.80
N ASP A 422 -28.54 -16.12 15.04
CA ASP A 422 -27.52 -16.89 15.77
C ASP A 422 -26.18 -16.86 15.02
N GLU A 423 -26.20 -17.01 13.69
CA GLU A 423 -24.99 -16.87 12.85
C GLU A 423 -24.38 -15.46 12.94
N CYS A 424 -25.21 -14.41 12.91
CA CYS A 424 -24.74 -13.03 13.10
C CYS A 424 -24.13 -12.81 14.48
N LEU A 425 -24.73 -13.37 15.54
CA LEU A 425 -24.23 -13.28 16.90
C LEU A 425 -22.87 -13.98 17.03
N LEU A 426 -22.76 -15.19 16.48
CA LEU A 426 -21.52 -15.96 16.48
C LEU A 426 -20.40 -15.25 15.70
N ALA A 427 -20.72 -14.72 14.51
CA ALA A 427 -19.78 -13.94 13.71
C ALA A 427 -19.30 -12.69 14.48
N ARG A 428 -20.20 -11.98 15.17
CA ARG A 428 -19.85 -10.84 16.03
C ARG A 428 -18.86 -11.26 17.10
N GLN A 429 -19.20 -12.28 17.89
CA GLN A 429 -18.34 -12.77 18.97
C GLN A 429 -16.94 -13.12 18.46
N ARG A 430 -16.84 -13.80 17.32
CA ARG A 430 -15.56 -14.15 16.68
C ARG A 430 -14.73 -12.93 16.29
N ILE A 431 -15.36 -11.87 15.80
CA ILE A 431 -14.69 -10.59 15.51
C ILE A 431 -14.15 -9.97 16.82
N LEU A 432 -14.97 -9.90 17.88
CA LEU A 432 -14.54 -9.32 19.16
C LEU A 432 -13.37 -10.13 19.77
N MET A 433 -13.45 -11.46 19.74
CA MET A 433 -12.37 -12.36 20.18
C MET A 433 -11.06 -12.16 19.43
N SER A 434 -11.09 -11.57 18.23
CA SER A 434 -9.90 -11.32 17.40
C SER A 434 -9.17 -10.01 17.74
N CYS A 435 -9.79 -9.11 18.51
CA CYS A 435 -9.24 -7.78 18.77
C CYS A 435 -7.89 -7.82 19.50
N GLU A 436 -7.75 -8.66 20.53
CA GLU A 436 -6.51 -8.73 21.30
C GLU A 436 -5.30 -9.16 20.45
N TYR A 437 -5.49 -10.11 19.54
CA TYR A 437 -4.45 -10.50 18.58
C TYR A 437 -4.04 -9.32 17.70
N ALA A 438 -5.01 -8.59 17.16
CA ALA A 438 -4.75 -7.45 16.28
C ALA A 438 -3.94 -6.37 17.02
N GLN A 439 -4.23 -6.10 18.30
CA GLN A 439 -3.54 -5.07 19.09
C GLN A 439 -2.01 -5.21 19.13
N GLN A 440 -1.46 -6.41 18.94
CA GLN A 440 -0.02 -6.66 18.86
C GLN A 440 0.64 -5.98 17.64
N PHE A 441 -0.15 -5.59 16.64
CA PHE A 441 0.31 -4.96 15.41
C PHE A 441 0.02 -3.45 15.35
N ARG A 442 -0.29 -2.82 16.48
CA ARG A 442 -0.46 -1.37 16.55
C ARG A 442 0.84 -0.61 16.26
N PRO A 443 0.76 0.59 15.67
CA PRO A 443 -0.46 1.24 15.17
C PRO A 443 -0.78 0.93 13.69
N PHE A 444 0.18 0.45 12.89
CA PHE A 444 -0.03 0.35 11.43
C PHE A 444 -0.78 -0.90 10.99
N GLY A 445 -0.58 -2.03 11.67
CA GLY A 445 -1.10 -3.33 11.27
C GLY A 445 -2.51 -3.67 11.77
N THR A 446 -3.19 -2.76 12.46
CA THR A 446 -4.52 -2.99 13.04
C THR A 446 -5.70 -2.50 12.21
N MET A 447 -5.45 -1.65 11.21
CA MET A 447 -6.52 -0.95 10.48
C MET A 447 -7.49 -1.88 9.74
N TYR A 448 -7.08 -3.11 9.41
CA TYR A 448 -7.95 -4.09 8.77
C TYR A 448 -9.19 -4.44 9.60
N LEU A 449 -9.11 -4.29 10.93
CA LEU A 449 -10.17 -4.66 11.86
C LEU A 449 -11.26 -3.57 12.00
N ALA A 450 -10.98 -2.33 11.57
CA ALA A 450 -11.94 -1.23 11.70
C ALA A 450 -13.25 -1.50 10.93
N GLY A 451 -13.15 -2.01 9.70
CA GLY A 451 -14.31 -2.40 8.88
C GLY A 451 -15.19 -3.46 9.56
N PRO A 452 -14.64 -4.65 9.89
CA PRO A 452 -15.34 -5.70 10.62
C PRO A 452 -16.01 -5.24 11.91
N LEU A 453 -15.35 -4.39 12.71
CA LEU A 453 -15.93 -3.83 13.93
C LEU A 453 -17.12 -2.91 13.66
N MET A 454 -17.07 -2.09 12.61
CA MET A 454 -18.23 -1.28 12.19
C MET A 454 -19.40 -2.15 11.73
N MET A 455 -19.13 -3.27 11.04
CA MET A 455 -20.16 -4.23 10.64
C MET A 455 -20.78 -4.95 11.86
N ALA A 456 -19.94 -5.30 12.83
CA ALA A 456 -20.31 -5.95 14.09
C ALA A 456 -21.10 -5.04 15.05
N TYR A 457 -20.98 -3.72 14.90
CA TYR A 457 -21.66 -2.71 15.72
C TYR A 457 -23.20 -2.77 15.60
N ASP A 458 -23.71 -3.14 14.43
CA ASP A 458 -25.15 -3.32 14.22
C ASP A 458 -25.66 -4.57 14.96
N GLY A 459 -26.80 -4.45 15.62
CA GLY A 459 -27.36 -5.51 16.45
C GLY A 459 -26.57 -5.88 17.72
N ALA A 460 -25.48 -5.17 18.04
CA ALA A 460 -24.72 -5.36 19.28
C ALA A 460 -25.46 -4.77 20.50
N THR A 461 -25.23 -5.34 21.68
CA THR A 461 -25.70 -4.82 22.97
C THR A 461 -25.07 -3.47 23.30
N THR A 462 -25.64 -2.72 24.24
CA THR A 462 -25.09 -1.42 24.65
C THR A 462 -23.65 -1.54 25.19
N GLU A 463 -23.37 -2.61 25.93
CA GLU A 463 -22.04 -2.89 26.46
C GLU A 463 -21.05 -3.21 25.33
N GLU A 464 -21.41 -4.12 24.42
CA GLU A 464 -20.60 -4.44 23.24
C GLU A 464 -20.36 -3.21 22.36
N LYS A 465 -21.37 -2.36 22.12
CA LYS A 465 -21.20 -1.12 21.34
C LYS A 465 -20.18 -0.18 21.95
N THR A 466 -20.23 -0.02 23.27
CA THR A 466 -19.26 0.80 24.01
C THR A 466 -17.87 0.20 23.90
N TRP A 467 -17.75 -1.12 24.03
CA TRP A 467 -16.49 -1.82 23.89
C TRP A 467 -15.91 -1.72 22.47
N ILE A 468 -16.74 -1.96 21.43
CA ILE A 468 -16.35 -1.83 20.00
C ILE A 468 -15.83 -0.42 19.73
N MET A 469 -16.52 0.60 20.24
CA MET A 469 -16.09 1.99 20.11
C MET A 469 -14.70 2.23 20.72
N HIS A 470 -14.43 1.72 21.92
CA HIS A 470 -13.11 1.81 22.53
C HIS A 470 -12.03 1.07 21.72
N GLN A 471 -12.34 -0.11 21.17
CA GLN A 471 -11.41 -0.84 20.29
C GLN A 471 -11.11 -0.03 19.02
N LEU A 472 -12.14 0.57 18.41
CA LEU A 472 -11.95 1.46 17.28
C LEU A 472 -11.01 2.60 17.68
N TRP A 473 -11.28 3.36 18.75
CA TRP A 473 -10.37 4.44 19.20
C TRP A 473 -8.91 4.01 19.37
N GLN A 474 -8.67 2.79 19.85
CA GLN A 474 -7.32 2.23 19.93
C GLN A 474 -6.70 1.97 18.55
N ILE A 475 -7.47 1.43 17.60
CA ILE A 475 -7.03 1.19 16.22
C ILE A 475 -6.63 2.49 15.53
N GLY A 476 -7.40 3.56 15.72
CA GLY A 476 -7.16 4.88 15.12
C GLY A 476 -6.58 5.90 16.08
N GLU A 477 -5.79 5.49 17.07
CA GLU A 477 -5.21 6.40 18.08
C GLU A 477 -4.37 7.55 17.48
N LEU A 478 -3.94 7.38 16.23
CA LEU A 478 -3.17 8.36 15.44
C LEU A 478 -4.04 9.25 14.55
N MET A 479 -5.33 8.93 14.38
CA MET A 479 -6.28 9.74 13.64
C MET A 479 -6.54 11.04 14.41
N ALA A 480 -6.62 12.15 13.67
CA ALA A 480 -7.15 13.39 14.25
C ALA A 480 -8.61 13.17 14.63
N ASP A 481 -8.99 13.66 15.81
CA ASP A 481 -10.38 13.64 16.30
C ASP A 481 -11.02 12.25 16.27
N VAL A 482 -10.26 11.20 16.61
CA VAL A 482 -10.69 9.79 16.57
C VAL A 482 -11.99 9.54 17.35
N GLU A 483 -12.17 10.23 18.48
CA GLU A 483 -13.37 10.13 19.32
C GLU A 483 -14.62 10.69 18.63
N ASP A 484 -14.45 11.71 17.78
CA ASP A 484 -15.54 12.26 16.96
C ASP A 484 -15.82 11.37 15.74
N VAL A 485 -14.75 10.91 15.07
CA VAL A 485 -14.83 10.04 13.88
C VAL A 485 -15.56 8.73 14.22
N TRP A 486 -15.27 8.15 15.37
CA TRP A 486 -15.93 6.94 15.86
C TRP A 486 -16.76 7.20 17.11
N SER A 487 -17.50 8.31 17.11
CA SER A 487 -18.53 8.56 18.13
C SER A 487 -19.70 7.57 17.99
N PRO A 488 -20.53 7.39 19.03
CA PRO A 488 -21.74 6.55 18.94
C PRO A 488 -22.66 6.96 17.79
N VAL A 489 -22.76 8.26 17.54
CA VAL A 489 -23.53 8.84 16.44
C VAL A 489 -22.93 8.44 15.10
N SER A 490 -21.63 8.70 14.92
CA SER A 490 -20.90 8.39 13.67
C SER A 490 -20.99 6.90 13.35
N LEU A 491 -20.82 6.02 14.34
CA LEU A 491 -20.90 4.56 14.17
C LEU A 491 -22.31 4.08 13.84
N LYS A 492 -23.35 4.66 14.46
CA LYS A 492 -24.75 4.37 14.12
C LYS A 492 -25.07 4.72 12.67
N TYR A 493 -24.53 5.82 12.13
CA TYR A 493 -24.72 6.17 10.71
C TYR A 493 -23.82 5.33 9.80
N ALA A 494 -22.58 5.07 10.20
CA ALA A 494 -21.65 4.24 9.45
C ALA A 494 -22.21 2.82 9.26
N SER A 495 -22.80 2.21 10.30
CA SER A 495 -23.39 0.88 10.21
C SER A 495 -24.52 0.83 9.19
N LYS A 496 -25.40 1.84 9.16
CA LYS A 496 -26.52 1.94 8.18
C LYS A 496 -26.08 1.84 6.72
N PHE A 497 -24.89 2.34 6.38
CA PHE A 497 -24.38 2.21 5.02
C PHE A 497 -24.22 0.74 4.60
N PHE A 498 -23.76 -0.13 5.51
CA PHE A 498 -23.56 -1.56 5.23
C PHE A 498 -24.86 -2.35 5.05
N PHE A 499 -25.99 -1.88 5.59
CA PHE A 499 -27.28 -2.59 5.53
C PHE A 499 -28.31 -1.93 4.61
N GLY A 500 -27.94 -0.86 3.91
CA GLY A 500 -28.79 -0.22 2.90
C GLY A 500 -29.96 0.55 3.52
N GLU A 501 -29.86 0.89 4.80
CA GLU A 501 -30.90 1.63 5.50
C GLU A 501 -30.96 3.09 5.04
N PRO A 502 -32.16 3.69 4.97
CA PRO A 502 -32.29 5.10 4.68
C PRO A 502 -31.63 5.93 5.79
N ILE A 503 -30.84 6.91 5.37
CA ILE A 503 -30.22 7.87 6.27
C ILE A 503 -31.13 9.09 6.30
N VAL A 504 -31.91 9.21 7.37
CA VAL A 504 -32.74 10.39 7.65
C VAL A 504 -31.95 11.26 8.62
N LEU A 505 -31.55 12.45 8.18
CA LEU A 505 -30.93 13.45 9.06
C LEU A 505 -32.01 14.05 9.99
N PRO A 506 -31.66 14.51 11.21
CA PRO A 506 -32.61 14.93 12.25
C PRO A 506 -33.65 16.01 11.85
N TRP A 507 -33.47 16.67 10.70
CA TRP A 507 -34.36 17.74 10.21
C TRP A 507 -34.88 17.53 8.78
N GLY A 508 -35.12 16.29 8.37
CA GLY A 508 -36.15 16.00 7.35
C GLY A 508 -35.83 16.36 5.90
N GLN A 509 -34.56 16.41 5.50
CA GLN A 509 -34.21 16.21 4.09
C GLN A 509 -33.57 14.85 3.93
N ALA A 510 -34.35 13.87 3.46
CA ALA A 510 -33.79 12.72 2.78
C ALA A 510 -32.98 13.26 1.59
N SER A 511 -31.65 13.20 1.66
CA SER A 511 -30.80 13.65 0.55
C SER A 511 -31.01 12.70 -0.62
N SER A 512 -31.82 13.13 -1.59
CA SER A 512 -32.23 12.39 -2.78
C SER A 512 -31.32 12.63 -3.99
N GLY A 513 -30.08 13.07 -3.78
CA GLY A 513 -29.09 13.32 -4.84
C GLY A 513 -27.75 12.64 -4.57
N PRO A 514 -26.90 12.45 -5.61
CA PRO A 514 -25.53 11.98 -5.42
C PRO A 514 -24.82 12.89 -4.42
N PHE A 515 -24.17 12.30 -3.41
CA PHE A 515 -23.40 13.06 -2.43
C PHE A 515 -22.28 13.81 -3.15
N ASP A 516 -22.47 15.11 -3.39
CA ASP A 516 -21.42 15.97 -3.93
C ASP A 516 -20.31 16.10 -2.88
N MET A 517 -19.22 15.37 -3.10
CA MET A 517 -18.00 15.32 -2.30
C MET A 517 -17.03 16.48 -2.66
N ARG A 518 -17.46 17.48 -3.44
CA ARG A 518 -16.64 18.67 -3.77
C ARG A 518 -16.60 19.74 -2.68
N GLY A 519 -17.32 19.55 -1.58
CA GLY A 519 -17.29 20.37 -0.36
C GLY A 519 -17.75 19.53 0.84
N GLU A 520 -17.46 20.01 2.06
CA GLU A 520 -17.71 19.40 3.40
C GLU A 520 -18.30 17.98 3.39
N THR A 521 -17.51 17.03 3.92
CA THR A 521 -17.84 15.62 4.02
C THR A 521 -19.22 15.43 4.66
N PHE A 522 -19.93 14.37 4.27
CA PHE A 522 -21.21 14.00 4.87
C PHE A 522 -21.17 13.97 6.40
N LEU A 523 -20.04 13.52 6.96
CA LEU A 523 -19.79 13.49 8.40
C LEU A 523 -19.64 14.90 9.00
N GLU A 524 -18.99 15.85 8.31
CA GLU A 524 -18.93 17.25 8.74
C GLU A 524 -20.30 17.92 8.73
N ARG A 525 -21.10 17.72 7.67
CA ARG A 525 -22.48 18.24 7.61
C ARG A 525 -23.39 17.63 8.68
N ALA A 526 -23.26 16.32 8.93
CA ALA A 526 -23.97 15.66 10.02
C ALA A 526 -23.50 16.18 11.40
N ARG A 527 -22.20 16.43 11.58
CA ARG A 527 -21.61 16.96 12.82
C ARG A 527 -22.06 18.38 13.12
N GLU A 528 -21.91 19.31 12.18
CA GLU A 528 -22.35 20.70 12.33
C GLU A 528 -23.86 20.83 12.62
N GLN A 529 -24.66 19.90 12.10
CA GLN A 529 -26.09 19.87 12.34
C GLN A 529 -26.45 19.31 13.72
N ILE A 530 -25.68 18.35 14.24
CA ILE A 530 -25.92 17.73 15.55
C ILE A 530 -25.40 18.61 16.69
N GLU A 531 -24.29 19.33 16.48
CA GLU A 531 -23.75 20.32 17.43
C GLU A 531 -24.69 21.51 17.67
N ARG A 532 -25.67 21.74 16.77
CA ARG A 532 -26.69 22.80 16.90
C ARG A 532 -27.95 22.37 17.68
N LEU A 533 -28.08 21.10 18.02
CA LEU A 533 -29.21 20.57 18.77
C LEU A 533 -28.99 20.76 20.28
N SER A 534 -30.03 21.18 21.01
CA SER A 534 -30.03 21.04 22.47
C SER A 534 -30.00 19.57 22.88
N ILE A 535 -29.51 19.26 24.09
CA ILE A 535 -29.42 17.88 24.60
C ILE A 535 -30.78 17.16 24.54
N ASP A 536 -31.87 17.88 24.80
CA ASP A 536 -33.23 17.33 24.74
C ASP A 536 -33.70 17.07 23.28
N GLU A 537 -33.27 17.89 22.31
CA GLU A 537 -33.54 17.67 20.88
C GLU A 537 -32.67 16.55 20.29
N GLN A 538 -31.45 16.37 20.80
CA GLN A 538 -30.64 15.20 20.49
C GLN A 538 -31.41 13.95 20.91
N VAL A 539 -31.84 13.85 22.16
CA VAL A 539 -32.63 12.71 22.68
C VAL A 539 -33.97 12.52 21.93
N ALA A 540 -34.68 13.59 21.56
CA ALA A 540 -35.94 13.50 20.81
C ALA A 540 -35.77 12.97 19.38
N SER A 541 -34.67 13.31 18.68
CA SER A 541 -34.36 12.72 17.37
C SER A 541 -33.93 11.24 17.47
N TRP A 542 -33.58 10.77 18.68
CA TRP A 542 -33.09 9.41 18.92
C TRP A 542 -34.21 8.37 19.10
N GLU A 543 -35.44 8.79 19.45
CA GLU A 543 -36.57 7.87 19.69
C GLU A 543 -37.44 7.57 18.45
N GLY A 544 -37.15 8.15 17.27
CA GLY A 544 -37.83 7.74 16.03
C GLY A 544 -39.36 7.78 16.09
N ARG A 545 -39.95 8.77 16.77
CA ARG A 545 -41.39 9.01 16.65
C ARG A 545 -41.68 9.83 15.39
N ASN A 546 -42.37 9.17 14.46
CA ASN A 546 -43.04 9.67 13.26
C ASN A 546 -42.21 9.68 11.97
N ALA A 547 -42.17 8.54 11.27
CA ALA A 547 -42.80 8.33 9.95
C ALA A 547 -42.47 6.92 9.44
#